data_AF-A0A2D6ETM1-F1
#
_entry.id   AF-A0A2D6ETM1-F1
#
_cell.length_a   1.000
_cell.length_b   1.000
_cell.length_c   1.000
_cell.angle_alpha   90.00
_cell.angle_beta   90.00
_cell.angle_gamma   90.00
#
_symmetry.space_group_name_H-M   'P 1'
#
loop_
_entity.id
_entity.type
_entity.pdbx_description
1 polymer ?
#
loop_
_entity_poly.entity_id
_entity_poly.type
_entity_poly.pdbx_seq_one_letter_code
_entity_poly.pdbx_strand_id
1 'polypeptide(L)'
;MFGSTTTFLYQHQQKKGDIQMGQVVHQSQITITREKGPTRKAEIKGFGEPVFYGVHGGIKKFYQVEPEEEHAATLDHIVGAVGG
;
A
#
# COMPACT_ATOMS: atom_id res chain seq x y z
N MET A 1 17.18 -14.46 5.74
CA MET A 1 16.45 -13.20 6.04
C MET A 1 16.73 -12.23 4.91
N PHE A 2 15.86 -12.14 3.91
CA PHE A 2 15.98 -11.15 2.83
C PHE A 2 14.62 -10.47 2.68
N GLY A 3 14.42 -9.39 3.43
CA GLY A 3 13.31 -8.47 3.20
C GLY A 3 13.67 -7.63 1.97
N SER A 4 12.97 -7.84 0.86
CA SER A 4 13.02 -6.90 -0.25
C SER A 4 12.24 -5.66 0.17
N THR A 5 12.93 -4.66 0.69
CA THR A 5 12.39 -3.31 0.84
C THR A 5 12.24 -2.73 -0.55
N THR A 6 11.09 -2.94 -1.19
CA THR A 6 10.77 -2.23 -2.43
C THR A 6 10.25 -0.85 -2.05
N THR A 7 11.16 0.06 -1.72
CA THR A 7 10.84 1.48 -1.70
C THR A 7 10.65 1.90 -3.16
N PHE A 8 9.41 2.08 -3.62
CA PHE A 8 9.15 2.78 -4.86
C PHE A 8 9.49 4.27 -4.68
N LEU A 9 10.79 4.59 -4.65
CA LEU A 9 11.27 5.94 -4.88
C LEU A 9 11.17 6.20 -6.38
N TYR A 10 9.98 6.50 -6.88
CA TYR A 10 9.86 7.18 -8.16
C TYR A 10 10.30 8.63 -7.94
N GLN A 11 11.61 8.84 -7.86
CA GLN A 11 12.19 10.18 -8.03
C GLN A 11 12.24 10.46 -9.52
N HIS A 12 11.17 11.05 -10.04
CA HIS A 12 11.30 11.80 -11.27
C HIS A 12 12.20 13.00 -10.95
N GLN A 13 13.50 12.90 -11.21
CA GLN A 13 14.36 14.08 -11.34
C GLN A 13 13.85 14.86 -12.56
N GLN A 14 12.96 15.81 -12.32
CA GLN A 14 12.51 16.75 -13.34
C GLN A 14 13.67 17.72 -13.60
N LYS A 15 14.17 17.74 -14.85
CA LYS A 15 15.03 18.82 -15.32
C LYS A 15 14.28 20.13 -15.12
N LYS A 16 14.96 21.10 -14.52
CA LYS A 16 14.51 22.48 -14.33
C LYS A 16 14.44 23.15 -15.71
N GLY A 17 13.35 22.92 -16.43
CA GLY A 17 12.96 23.61 -17.65
C GLY A 17 11.59 24.25 -17.40
N ASP A 18 11.50 25.54 -17.70
CA ASP A 18 10.41 26.45 -17.33
C ASP A 18 9.04 26.05 -17.91
N ILE A 19 8.39 25.08 -17.28
CA ILE A 19 6.94 24.94 -17.27
C ILE A 19 6.51 25.39 -15.88
N GLN A 20 5.66 26.41 -15.80
CA GLN A 20 5.09 26.89 -14.54
C GLN A 20 4.19 25.79 -13.96
N MET A 21 4.80 24.85 -13.24
CA MET A 21 4.11 23.75 -12.58
C MET A 21 3.30 24.31 -11.41
N GLY A 22 2.03 23.92 -11.31
CA GLY A 22 1.19 24.23 -10.15
C GLY A 22 1.82 23.73 -8.85
N GLN A 23 1.49 24.39 -7.74
CA GLN A 23 1.99 24.02 -6.42
C GLN A 23 1.52 22.61 -6.04
N VAL A 24 2.46 21.73 -5.70
CA VAL A 24 2.14 20.41 -5.13
C VAL A 24 1.61 20.61 -3.71
N VAL A 25 0.31 20.37 -3.53
CA VAL A 25 -0.36 20.51 -2.22
C VAL A 25 -0.24 19.26 -1.35
N HIS A 26 -0.07 18.09 -1.95
CA HIS A 26 0.05 16.82 -1.25
C HIS A 26 0.78 15.79 -2.10
N GLN A 27 1.60 14.98 -1.44
CA GLN A 27 2.16 13.76 -1.99
C GLN A 27 2.02 12.65 -0.94
N SER A 28 1.42 11.53 -1.34
CA SER A 28 1.27 10.38 -0.45
C SER A 28 2.65 9.79 -0.11
N GLN A 29 2.87 9.50 1.17
CA GLN A 29 4.08 8.88 1.69
C GLN A 29 3.68 7.64 2.48
N ILE A 30 3.87 6.46 1.88
CA ILE A 30 3.46 5.18 2.43
C ILE A 30 4.62 4.19 2.29
N THR A 31 4.95 3.49 3.38
CA THR A 31 5.85 2.34 3.38
C THR A 31 5.03 1.07 3.53
N ILE A 32 5.19 0.12 2.62
CA ILE A 32 4.48 -1.16 2.68
C ILE A 32 5.48 -2.30 2.91
N THR A 33 5.32 -3.03 4.00
CA THR A 33 6.14 -4.20 4.34
C THR A 33 5.31 -5.48 4.26
N ARG A 34 5.97 -6.58 3.89
CA ARG A 34 5.42 -7.92 4.08
C ARG A 34 5.83 -8.41 5.47
N GLU A 35 4.87 -8.53 6.36
CA GLU A 35 5.09 -9.06 7.71
C GLU A 35 5.29 -10.58 7.64
N LYS A 36 4.21 -11.32 7.35
CA LYS A 36 4.23 -12.79 7.24
C LYS A 36 3.13 -13.25 6.30
N GLY A 37 3.38 -14.34 5.57
CA GLY A 37 2.35 -14.94 4.73
C GLY A 37 1.69 -13.90 3.79
N PRO A 38 0.36 -13.89 3.65
CA PRO A 38 -0.33 -12.91 2.80
C PRO A 38 -0.39 -11.49 3.39
N THR A 39 -0.08 -11.32 4.68
CA THR A 39 -0.22 -10.04 5.39
C THR A 39 0.76 -8.99 4.89
N ARG A 40 0.26 -7.76 4.71
CA ARG A 40 1.03 -6.54 4.43
C ARG A 40 0.68 -5.49 5.46
N LYS A 41 1.68 -4.77 5.93
CA LYS A 41 1.50 -3.60 6.80
C LYS A 41 1.85 -2.36 6.01
N ALA A 42 0.96 -1.38 5.99
CA ALA A 42 1.17 -0.09 5.34
C ALA A 42 1.24 1.01 6.40
N GLU A 43 2.41 1.61 6.51
CA GLU A 43 2.66 2.77 7.37
C GLU A 43 2.46 4.04 6.53
N ILE A 44 1.41 4.79 6.83
CA ILE A 44 1.05 6.02 6.11
C ILE A 44 1.50 7.21 6.93
N LYS A 45 2.32 8.08 6.35
CA LYS A 45 2.82 9.26 7.07
C LYS A 45 1.66 10.15 7.52
N GLY A 46 1.63 10.46 8.81
CA GLY A 46 0.60 11.30 9.43
C GLY A 46 -0.52 10.51 10.10
N PHE A 47 -0.54 9.17 9.99
CA PHE A 47 -1.48 8.31 10.69
C PHE A 47 -0.81 7.65 11.90
N GLY A 48 -1.56 7.48 13.00
CA GLY A 48 -1.04 6.92 14.24
C GLY A 48 -0.86 5.40 14.22
N GLU A 49 -1.68 4.70 13.42
CA GLU A 49 -1.67 3.24 13.30
C GLU A 49 -1.50 2.82 11.84
N PRO A 50 -0.83 1.69 11.58
CA PRO A 50 -0.71 1.16 10.22
C PRO A 50 -2.01 0.53 9.73
N VAL A 51 -2.16 0.44 8.41
CA VAL A 51 -3.24 -0.34 7.79
C VAL A 51 -2.72 -1.73 7.44
N PHE A 52 -3.42 -2.77 7.88
CA PHE A 52 -3.12 -4.14 7.51
C PHE A 52 -3.97 -4.59 6.32
N TYR A 53 -3.30 -5.19 5.34
CA TYR A 53 -3.94 -5.85 4.20
C TYR A 53 -3.62 -7.33 4.21
N GLY A 54 -4.52 -8.14 3.70
CA GLY A 54 -4.35 -9.58 3.67
C GLY A 54 -5.31 -10.24 2.69
N VAL A 55 -5.76 -11.42 3.07
CA VAL A 55 -6.73 -12.21 2.32
C VAL A 55 -7.83 -12.65 3.27
N HIS A 56 -9.05 -12.74 2.75
CA HIS A 56 -10.22 -13.23 3.49
C HIS A 56 -11.14 -14.01 2.56
N GLY A 57 -12.11 -14.73 3.14
CA GLY A 57 -13.25 -15.28 2.41
C GLY A 57 -12.91 -16.08 1.14
N GLY A 58 -13.44 -15.66 0.00
CA GLY A 58 -13.22 -16.34 -1.29
C GLY A 58 -11.78 -16.24 -1.80
N ILE A 59 -11.05 -15.17 -1.46
CA ILE A 59 -9.68 -14.93 -1.91
C ILE A 59 -8.74 -15.97 -1.30
N LYS A 60 -8.85 -16.18 0.02
CA LYS A 60 -8.01 -17.15 0.73
C LYS A 60 -8.26 -18.59 0.24
N LYS A 61 -9.53 -18.93 -0.07
CA LYS A 61 -9.92 -20.22 -0.66
C LYS A 61 -9.35 -20.42 -2.06
N PHE A 62 -9.44 -19.41 -2.92
CA PHE A 62 -8.91 -19.47 -4.28
C PHE A 62 -7.40 -19.69 -4.30
N TYR A 63 -6.67 -18.97 -3.44
CA TYR A 63 -5.22 -19.12 -3.32
C TYR A 63 -4.77 -20.27 -2.42
N GLN A 64 -5.69 -20.99 -1.77
CA GLN A 64 -5.40 -22.09 -0.84
C GLN A 64 -4.43 -21.68 0.27
N VAL A 65 -4.63 -20.48 0.82
CA VAL A 65 -3.83 -19.92 1.91
C VAL A 65 -4.71 -19.77 3.15
N GLU A 66 -4.24 -20.29 4.27
CA GLU A 66 -4.82 -20.02 5.58
C GLU A 66 -3.96 -18.96 6.31
N PRO A 67 -4.44 -17.70 6.41
CA PRO A 67 -3.73 -16.66 7.15
C PRO A 67 -3.90 -16.84 8.66
N GLU A 68 -2.96 -16.29 9.45
CA GLU A 68 -3.09 -16.24 10.91
C GLU A 68 -4.21 -15.30 11.34
N GLU A 69 -4.37 -14.20 10.62
CA GLU A 69 -5.44 -13.22 10.78
C GLU A 69 -5.97 -12.82 9.40
N GLU A 70 -7.30 -12.80 9.26
CA GLU A 70 -7.93 -12.28 8.05
C GLU A 70 -7.96 -10.75 8.09
N HIS A 71 -7.47 -10.14 7.02
CA HIS A 71 -7.54 -8.70 6.81
C HIS A 71 -8.21 -8.40 5.48
N ALA A 72 -8.75 -7.18 5.35
CA ALA A 72 -9.25 -6.68 4.08
C ALA A 72 -8.18 -6.82 2.99
N ALA A 73 -8.60 -7.25 1.80
CA ALA A 73 -7.74 -7.20 0.63
C ALA A 73 -7.53 -5.74 0.21
N THR A 74 -6.42 -5.46 -0.46
CA THR A 74 -6.20 -4.14 -1.07
C THR A 74 -7.34 -3.76 -2.02
N LEU A 75 -7.93 -4.75 -2.71
CA LEU A 75 -9.06 -4.53 -3.60
C LEU A 75 -10.30 -4.01 -2.86
N ASP A 76 -10.59 -4.48 -1.65
CA ASP A 76 -11.75 -4.02 -0.87
C ASP A 76 -11.65 -2.53 -0.56
N HIS A 77 -10.43 -2.06 -0.23
CA HIS A 77 -10.18 -0.64 0.01
C HIS A 77 -10.28 0.19 -1.27
N ILE A 78 -9.87 -0.33 -2.43
CA ILE A 78 -10.08 0.35 -3.72
C ILE A 78 -11.58 0.49 -4.00
N VAL A 79 -12.34 -0.59 -3.82
CA VAL A 79 -13.80 -0.57 -4.02
C VAL A 79 -14.46 0.40 -3.04
N GLY A 80 -14.11 0.37 -1.76
CA GLY A 80 -14.61 1.31 -0.76
C GLY A 80 -14.25 2.77 -1.07
N ALA A 81 -13.03 3.03 -1.55
CA ALA A 81 -12.58 4.38 -1.90
C ALA A 81 -13.29 4.94 -3.14
N VAL A 82 -13.61 4.09 -4.12
CA VAL A 82 -14.31 4.49 -5.34
C VAL A 82 -15.83 4.55 -5.14
N GLY A 83 -16.38 3.69 -4.28
CA GLY A 83 -17.81 3.52 -4.09
C GLY A 83 -18.52 4.70 -3.45
N GLY A 84 -17.83 5.46 -2.58
CA GLY A 84 -18.40 6.58 -1.84
C GLY A 84 -19.06 6.17 -0.52
#